data_AF-A0A2P6VU47-F1
#
_entry.id   AF-A0A2P6VU47-F1
#
_cell.length_a   1.000
_cell.length_b   1.000
_cell.length_c   1.000
_cell.angle_alpha   90.00
_cell.angle_beta   90.00
_cell.angle_gamma   90.00
#
_symmetry.space_group_name_H-M   'P 1'
#
loop_
_entity.id
_entity.type
_entity.pdbx_description
1 polymer ?
#
loop_
_entity_poly.entity_id
_entity_poly.type
_entity_poly.pdbx_seq_one_letter_code
_entity_poly.pdbx_strand_id
1 'polypeptide(L)'
;MLARPALATAMFWTLVALVVIQLGHMNEHAVQLVQWLAGVAEPSGIFGALFDAVWVHLVYNALVFAALAVVYLSWRRTETIWRPSTRGALAFHLVFTVQSYHLVEHVAQVAQYHGFGVAPPPGLIGVVAHPIPAHFAINLVVTALLLSVAFSFRPRPRPYDAPEGPRAGGGRVWGITRPALAKGVSWVVAAAVVIQLGHLNEQTVQLVQWLTGTGAAVGILGALFDVVWVHLVYSSLVFAALAVVYLSWLRTETMWRLSTRGALAFRALLVAQSYHVLETLAQAIQFYGFGVASPPGLIGVVAHPIPAHFAINLVVTTLLLSVAYDLRSRPRGDQTAAVGIL
;
A
#
# COMPACT_ATOMS: atom_id res chain seq x y z
N MET A 1 5.91 -3.46 -31.15
CA MET A 1 4.64 -3.54 -30.38
C MET A 1 4.76 -4.68 -29.39
N LEU A 2 4.53 -4.46 -28.10
CA LEU A 2 4.49 -5.56 -27.13
C LEU A 2 3.28 -6.46 -27.40
N ALA A 3 3.43 -7.77 -27.18
CA ALA A 3 2.29 -8.68 -27.17
C ALA A 3 1.28 -8.21 -26.10
N ARG A 4 -0.03 -8.29 -26.41
CA ARG A 4 -1.12 -7.86 -25.50
C ARG A 4 -0.96 -8.31 -24.04
N PRO A 5 -0.51 -9.55 -23.73
CA PRO A 5 -0.28 -9.99 -22.35
C PRO A 5 0.88 -9.25 -21.68
N ALA A 6 1.98 -9.02 -22.40
CA ALA A 6 3.15 -8.32 -21.88
C ALA A 6 2.82 -6.86 -21.53
N LEU A 7 2.01 -6.19 -22.36
CA LEU A 7 1.53 -4.83 -22.08
C LEU A 7 0.66 -4.78 -20.82
N ALA A 8 -0.29 -5.72 -20.68
CA ALA A 8 -1.13 -5.81 -19.48
C ALA A 8 -0.29 -6.04 -18.21
N THR A 9 0.69 -6.94 -18.27
CA THR A 9 1.61 -7.18 -17.15
C THR A 9 2.44 -5.94 -16.83
N ALA A 10 2.98 -5.26 -17.84
CA ALA A 10 3.75 -4.03 -17.66
C ALA A 10 2.91 -2.94 -16.98
N MET A 11 1.71 -2.66 -17.50
CA MET A 11 0.80 -1.66 -16.91
C MET A 11 0.45 -1.99 -15.45
N PHE A 12 0.24 -3.27 -15.12
CA PHE A 12 -0.03 -3.70 -13.75
C PHE A 12 1.15 -3.39 -12.83
N TRP A 13 2.36 -3.80 -13.22
CA TRP A 13 3.55 -3.53 -12.40
C TRP A 13 3.88 -2.05 -12.32
N THR A 14 3.62 -1.27 -13.36
CA THR A 14 3.72 0.20 -13.29
C THR A 14 2.73 0.78 -12.27
N LEU A 15 1.47 0.32 -12.24
CA LEU A 15 0.52 0.75 -11.20
C LEU A 15 0.97 0.36 -9.79
N VAL A 16 1.52 -0.84 -9.61
CA VAL A 16 2.08 -1.26 -8.31
C VAL A 16 3.24 -0.36 -7.91
N ALA A 17 4.17 -0.10 -8.82
CA ALA A 17 5.30 0.80 -8.57
C ALA A 17 4.82 2.20 -8.22
N LEU A 18 3.84 2.74 -8.95
CA LEU A 18 3.21 4.03 -8.65
C LEU A 18 2.59 4.05 -7.25
N VAL A 19 1.88 2.99 -6.84
CA VAL A 19 1.31 2.89 -5.49
C VAL A 19 2.41 2.92 -4.43
N VAL A 20 3.45 2.10 -4.57
CA VAL A 20 4.57 2.03 -3.62
C VAL A 20 5.28 3.38 -3.51
N ILE A 21 5.60 3.99 -4.65
CA ILE A 21 6.25 5.29 -4.75
C ILE A 21 5.38 6.36 -4.06
N GLN A 22 4.09 6.42 -4.38
CA GLN A 22 3.14 7.37 -3.80
C GLN A 22 2.98 7.20 -2.29
N LEU A 23 3.01 5.98 -1.78
CA LEU A 23 2.95 5.72 -0.34
C LEU A 23 4.20 6.23 0.39
N GLY A 24 5.39 6.05 -0.21
CA GLY A 24 6.62 6.65 0.33
C GLY A 24 6.55 8.17 0.39
N HIS A 25 5.98 8.82 -0.63
CA HIS A 25 5.78 10.27 -0.63
C HIS A 25 4.68 10.73 0.32
N MET A 26 3.61 9.95 0.47
CA MET A 26 2.61 10.20 1.51
C MET A 26 3.24 10.18 2.91
N ASN A 27 4.27 9.35 3.14
CA ASN A 27 5.02 9.32 4.40
C ASN A 27 5.85 10.57 4.63
N GLU A 28 6.49 11.09 3.58
CA GLU A 28 7.17 12.39 3.65
C GLU A 28 6.22 13.48 4.18
N HIS A 29 5.03 13.58 3.56
CA HIS A 29 4.00 14.55 3.98
C HIS A 29 3.43 14.26 5.37
N ALA A 30 3.31 12.99 5.76
CA ALA A 30 2.88 12.64 7.12
C ALA A 30 3.90 13.11 8.17
N VAL A 31 5.19 12.92 7.90
CA VAL A 31 6.27 13.41 8.77
C VAL A 31 6.26 14.93 8.84
N GLN A 32 6.12 15.62 7.69
CA GLN A 32 5.99 17.08 7.66
C GLN A 32 4.79 17.57 8.47
N LEU A 33 3.64 16.90 8.36
CA LEU A 33 2.45 17.24 9.14
C LEU A 33 2.69 17.07 10.65
N VAL A 34 3.34 15.98 11.07
CA VAL A 34 3.68 15.75 12.48
C VAL A 34 4.67 16.80 12.99
N GLN A 35 5.73 17.10 12.22
CA GLN A 35 6.70 18.15 12.54
C GLN A 35 6.02 19.52 12.69
N TRP A 36 5.09 19.86 11.79
CA TRP A 36 4.31 21.09 11.87
C TRP A 36 3.43 21.14 13.13
N LEU A 37 2.70 20.06 13.44
CA LEU A 37 1.90 19.96 14.66
C LEU A 37 2.74 20.05 15.93
N ALA A 38 4.00 19.61 15.88
CA ALA A 38 4.96 19.70 16.98
C ALA A 38 5.64 21.09 17.08
N GLY A 39 5.31 22.04 16.20
CA GLY A 39 5.89 23.38 16.23
C GLY A 39 7.33 23.45 15.72
N VAL A 40 7.78 22.47 14.93
CA VAL A 40 9.07 22.55 14.24
C VAL A 40 9.05 23.75 13.29
N ALA A 41 10.03 24.64 13.40
CA ALA A 41 10.06 25.89 12.64
C ALA A 41 10.07 25.68 11.11
N GLU A 42 10.77 24.65 10.65
CA GLU A 42 10.86 24.28 9.23
C GLU A 42 10.57 22.77 9.03
N PRO A 43 9.28 22.38 8.96
CA PRO A 43 8.90 20.99 8.74
C PRO A 43 9.30 20.54 7.33
N SER A 44 10.39 19.78 7.24
CA SER A 44 11.00 19.39 5.97
C SER A 44 10.71 17.94 5.57
N GLY A 45 10.18 17.12 6.48
CA GLY A 45 9.90 15.71 6.23
C GLY A 45 11.09 14.81 6.54
N ILE A 46 11.18 13.67 5.85
CA ILE A 46 12.27 12.71 5.97
C ILE A 46 13.46 13.18 5.11
N PHE A 47 13.18 13.58 3.88
CA PHE A 47 14.19 13.87 2.88
C PHE A 47 14.41 15.36 2.67
N GLY A 48 13.48 16.24 3.05
CA GLY A 48 13.65 17.68 2.87
C GLY A 48 14.79 18.30 3.68
N ALA A 49 15.35 17.59 4.67
CA ALA A 49 16.58 18.01 5.35
C ALA A 49 17.85 17.77 4.51
N LEU A 50 17.80 16.86 3.53
CA LEU A 50 18.95 16.43 2.72
C LEU A 50 18.95 17.04 1.32
N PHE A 51 17.79 17.46 0.83
CA PHE A 51 17.62 17.94 -0.54
C PHE A 51 16.81 19.24 -0.56
N ASP A 52 17.01 20.05 -1.61
CA ASP A 52 16.09 21.14 -1.94
C ASP A 52 14.70 20.54 -2.19
N ALA A 53 13.85 20.68 -1.17
CA ALA A 53 12.54 20.05 -1.15
C ALA A 53 11.72 20.48 -2.36
N VAL A 54 11.83 21.74 -2.81
CA VAL A 54 10.98 22.28 -3.88
C VAL A 54 11.26 21.56 -5.21
N TRP A 55 12.53 21.42 -5.58
CA TRP A 55 12.91 20.74 -6.82
C TRP A 55 12.69 19.23 -6.78
N VAL A 56 13.04 18.59 -5.65
CA VAL A 56 12.84 17.15 -5.51
C VAL A 56 11.36 16.81 -5.60
N HIS A 57 10.48 17.60 -4.98
CA HIS A 57 9.03 17.40 -5.08
C HIS A 57 8.53 17.58 -6.52
N LEU A 58 9.01 18.59 -7.26
CA LEU A 58 8.62 18.77 -8.66
C LEU A 58 9.06 17.58 -9.53
N VAL A 59 10.34 17.18 -9.47
CA VAL A 59 10.87 16.07 -10.28
C VAL A 59 10.14 14.77 -9.95
N TYR A 60 9.95 14.49 -8.67
CA TYR A 60 9.19 13.34 -8.20
C TYR A 60 7.76 13.32 -8.79
N ASN A 61 7.01 14.41 -8.62
CA ASN A 61 5.62 14.49 -9.09
C ASN A 61 5.52 14.45 -10.62
N ALA A 62 6.50 15.01 -11.34
CA ALA A 62 6.58 14.93 -12.79
C ALA A 62 6.79 13.49 -13.26
N LEU A 63 7.67 12.73 -12.62
CA LEU A 63 7.91 11.32 -12.94
C LEU A 63 6.70 10.44 -12.63
N VAL A 64 6.07 10.64 -11.47
CA VAL A 64 4.83 9.95 -11.08
C VAL A 64 3.72 10.26 -12.09
N PHE A 65 3.54 11.53 -12.46
CA PHE A 65 2.54 11.92 -13.45
C PHE A 65 2.83 11.33 -14.83
N ALA A 66 4.08 11.33 -15.29
CA ALA A 66 4.46 10.73 -16.56
C ALA A 66 4.15 9.22 -16.60
N ALA A 67 4.50 8.48 -15.54
CA ALA A 67 4.16 7.07 -15.43
C ALA A 67 2.65 6.83 -15.38
N LEU A 68 1.90 7.65 -14.62
CA LEU A 68 0.44 7.60 -14.57
C LEU A 68 -0.18 7.87 -15.95
N ALA A 69 0.34 8.84 -16.69
CA ALA A 69 -0.08 9.16 -18.05
C ALA A 69 0.18 8.02 -19.03
N VAL A 70 1.33 7.37 -18.95
CA VAL A 70 1.63 6.17 -19.76
C VAL A 70 0.59 5.07 -19.50
N VAL A 71 0.28 4.77 -18.24
CA VAL A 71 -0.74 3.76 -17.91
C VAL A 71 -2.13 4.20 -18.38
N TYR A 72 -2.51 5.45 -18.12
CA TYR A 72 -3.83 5.99 -18.49
C TYR A 72 -4.04 5.97 -20.01
N LEU A 73 -3.08 6.47 -20.79
CA LEU A 73 -3.15 6.48 -22.25
C LEU A 73 -3.10 5.07 -22.84
N SER A 74 -2.30 4.17 -22.25
CA SER A 74 -2.28 2.76 -22.65
C SER A 74 -3.64 2.12 -22.43
N TRP A 75 -4.26 2.34 -21.27
CA TRP A 75 -5.61 1.87 -20.98
C TRP A 75 -6.63 2.38 -22.00
N ARG A 76 -6.65 3.69 -22.29
CA ARG A 76 -7.58 4.29 -23.27
C ARG A 76 -7.39 3.73 -24.69
N ARG A 77 -6.17 3.34 -25.06
CA ARG A 77 -5.88 2.71 -26.36
C ARG A 77 -6.16 1.21 -26.39
N THR A 78 -6.23 0.56 -25.23
CA THR A 78 -6.38 -0.89 -25.12
C THR A 78 -7.52 -1.31 -24.19
N GLU A 79 -8.66 -0.60 -24.24
CA GLU A 79 -9.84 -0.91 -23.42
C GLU A 79 -10.35 -2.36 -23.62
N THR A 80 -10.00 -3.00 -24.73
CA THR A 80 -10.30 -4.41 -24.97
C THR A 80 -9.51 -5.36 -24.08
N ILE A 81 -8.27 -4.99 -23.72
CA ILE A 81 -7.35 -5.78 -22.86
C ILE A 81 -7.68 -5.52 -21.39
N TRP A 82 -7.97 -4.27 -21.04
CA TRP A 82 -8.22 -3.81 -19.66
C TRP A 82 -9.58 -3.13 -19.55
N ARG A 83 -10.53 -3.78 -18.86
CA ARG A 83 -11.82 -3.17 -18.50
C ARG A 83 -11.90 -2.96 -17.00
N PRO A 84 -11.65 -1.73 -16.50
CA PRO A 84 -12.00 -1.40 -15.13
C PRO A 84 -13.51 -1.48 -14.93
N SER A 85 -13.93 -1.62 -13.68
CA SER A 85 -15.31 -1.31 -13.30
C SER A 85 -15.61 0.18 -13.58
N THR A 86 -16.88 0.57 -13.67
CA THR A 86 -17.27 2.00 -13.81
C THR A 86 -16.64 2.86 -12.72
N ARG A 87 -16.60 2.34 -11.48
CA ARG A 87 -15.94 3.01 -10.34
C ARG A 87 -14.43 3.11 -10.54
N GLY A 88 -13.79 2.09 -11.08
CA GLY A 88 -12.36 2.10 -11.39
C GLY A 88 -11.97 3.07 -12.49
N ALA A 89 -12.80 3.16 -13.54
CA ALA A 89 -12.62 4.15 -14.60
C ALA A 89 -12.74 5.57 -14.04
N LEU A 90 -13.79 5.83 -13.26
CA LEU A 90 -13.98 7.11 -12.58
C LEU A 90 -12.80 7.46 -11.66
N ALA A 91 -12.36 6.51 -10.82
CA ALA A 91 -11.19 6.70 -9.96
C ALA A 91 -9.93 7.03 -10.77
N PHE A 92 -9.75 6.42 -11.95
CA PHE A 92 -8.60 6.72 -12.80
C PHE A 92 -8.69 8.13 -13.41
N HIS A 93 -9.86 8.54 -13.86
CA HIS A 93 -10.06 9.92 -14.31
C HIS A 93 -9.76 10.92 -13.19
N LEU A 94 -10.28 10.66 -11.98
CA LEU A 94 -10.07 11.54 -10.83
C LEU A 94 -8.61 11.60 -10.42
N VAL A 95 -7.89 10.47 -10.27
CA VAL A 95 -6.47 10.50 -9.89
C VAL A 95 -5.63 11.21 -10.95
N PHE A 96 -5.94 11.00 -12.23
CA PHE A 96 -5.25 11.69 -13.32
C PHE A 96 -5.46 13.21 -13.26
N THR A 97 -6.70 13.66 -13.05
CA THR A 97 -7.03 15.09 -12.91
C THR A 97 -6.39 15.72 -11.68
N VAL A 98 -6.53 15.10 -10.51
CA VAL A 98 -5.95 15.62 -9.25
C VAL A 98 -4.43 15.67 -9.34
N GLN A 99 -3.79 14.62 -9.86
CA GLN A 99 -2.34 14.60 -10.03
C GLN A 99 -1.86 15.63 -11.06
N SER A 100 -2.64 15.91 -12.11
CA SER A 100 -2.34 16.98 -13.07
C SER A 100 -2.33 18.35 -12.37
N TYR A 101 -3.36 18.64 -11.58
CA TYR A 101 -3.43 19.86 -10.77
C TYR A 101 -2.25 19.95 -9.79
N HIS A 102 -1.95 18.86 -9.09
CA HIS A 102 -0.86 18.79 -8.11
C HIS A 102 0.52 19.03 -8.76
N LEU A 103 0.74 18.59 -10.01
CA LEU A 103 1.95 18.93 -10.75
C LEU A 103 2.02 20.44 -11.08
N VAL A 104 0.91 21.05 -11.48
CA VAL A 104 0.83 22.51 -11.73
C VAL A 104 1.10 23.30 -10.45
N GLU A 105 0.60 22.83 -9.31
CA GLU A 105 0.90 23.39 -7.98
C GLU A 105 2.41 23.44 -7.72
N HIS A 106 3.13 22.35 -7.95
CA HIS A 106 4.59 22.31 -7.77
C HIS A 106 5.35 23.19 -8.77
N VAL A 107 4.85 23.32 -10.01
CA VAL A 107 5.42 24.29 -10.97
C VAL A 107 5.25 25.72 -10.45
N ALA A 108 4.09 26.04 -9.89
CA ALA A 108 3.86 27.36 -9.27
C ALA A 108 4.78 27.58 -8.06
N GLN A 109 5.00 26.57 -7.22
CA GLN A 109 5.94 26.67 -6.10
C GLN A 109 7.38 26.94 -6.56
N VAL A 110 7.87 26.23 -7.58
CA VAL A 110 9.19 26.47 -8.17
C VAL A 110 9.28 27.89 -8.74
N ALA A 111 8.25 28.35 -9.46
CA ALA A 111 8.20 29.70 -9.98
C ALA A 111 8.20 30.77 -8.88
N GLN A 112 7.50 30.53 -7.76
CA GLN A 112 7.49 31.44 -6.62
C GLN A 112 8.83 31.47 -5.86
N TYR A 113 9.43 30.30 -5.67
CA TYR A 113 10.72 30.17 -4.99
C TYR A 113 11.83 30.86 -5.78
N HIS A 114 11.96 30.59 -7.09
CA HIS A 114 13.02 31.19 -7.91
C HIS A 114 12.69 32.59 -8.44
N GLY A 115 11.43 32.84 -8.79
CA GLY A 115 11.01 34.10 -9.40
C GLY A 115 10.78 35.21 -8.39
N PHE A 116 10.31 34.88 -7.17
CA PHE A 116 9.91 35.87 -6.17
C PHE A 116 10.67 35.74 -4.83
N GLY A 117 11.57 34.74 -4.70
CA GLY A 117 12.35 34.53 -3.48
C GLY A 117 11.51 34.13 -2.26
N VAL A 118 10.33 33.56 -2.47
CA VAL A 118 9.41 33.18 -1.38
C VAL A 118 9.79 31.78 -0.85
N ALA A 119 10.11 31.70 0.44
CA ALA A 119 10.46 30.44 1.11
C ALA A 119 9.76 30.34 2.49
N PRO A 120 9.00 29.26 2.77
CA PRO A 120 8.58 28.22 1.82
C PRO A 120 7.59 28.77 0.77
N PRO A 121 7.66 28.34 -0.50
CA PRO A 121 6.74 28.82 -1.52
C PRO A 121 5.31 28.27 -1.27
N PRO A 122 4.29 29.13 -1.16
CA PRO A 122 2.93 28.67 -0.83
C PRO A 122 2.27 27.82 -1.92
N GLY A 123 2.68 27.98 -3.19
CA GLY A 123 1.98 27.42 -4.34
C GLY A 123 0.67 28.16 -4.63
N LEU A 124 -0.26 27.52 -5.35
CA LEU A 124 -1.60 28.08 -5.59
C LEU A 124 -2.51 27.79 -4.39
N ILE A 125 -2.43 26.60 -3.80
CA ILE A 125 -3.29 26.24 -2.65
C ILE A 125 -2.88 26.97 -1.37
N GLY A 126 -1.59 27.28 -1.24
CA GLY A 126 -1.05 28.02 -0.09
C GLY A 126 -1.60 29.44 0.06
N VAL A 127 -2.28 29.97 -0.95
CA VAL A 127 -2.96 31.27 -0.91
C VAL A 127 -4.21 31.23 -0.04
N VAL A 128 -4.84 30.05 0.09
CA VAL A 128 -6.13 29.88 0.80
C VAL A 128 -6.07 28.91 1.97
N ALA A 129 -5.01 28.11 2.08
CA ALA A 129 -4.81 27.14 3.16
C ALA A 129 -3.32 27.03 3.51
N HIS A 130 -2.99 26.55 4.71
CA HIS A 130 -1.59 26.31 5.06
C HIS A 130 -0.99 25.21 4.16
N PRO A 131 0.21 25.41 3.55
CA PRO A 131 0.75 24.49 2.55
C PRO A 131 0.88 23.03 3.02
N ILE A 132 1.35 22.82 4.26
CA ILE A 132 1.60 21.47 4.82
C ILE A 132 0.32 20.61 4.91
N PRO A 133 -0.72 20.97 5.68
CA PRO A 133 -1.93 20.14 5.76
C PRO A 133 -2.67 20.07 4.41
N ALA A 134 -2.58 21.10 3.57
CA ALA A 134 -3.17 21.08 2.24
C ALA A 134 -2.48 20.05 1.31
N HIS A 135 -1.14 20.01 1.29
CA HIS A 135 -0.38 19.02 0.52
C HIS A 135 -0.59 17.60 1.04
N PHE A 136 -0.63 17.41 2.36
CA PHE A 136 -0.98 16.12 2.97
C PHE A 136 -2.35 15.64 2.48
N ALA A 137 -3.37 16.52 2.50
CA ALA A 137 -4.72 16.15 2.09
C ALA A 137 -4.81 15.77 0.60
N ILE A 138 -4.15 16.52 -0.29
CA ILE A 138 -4.09 16.18 -1.72
C ILE A 138 -3.41 14.82 -1.93
N ASN A 139 -2.26 14.59 -1.29
CA ASN A 139 -1.54 13.32 -1.43
C ASN A 139 -2.34 12.15 -0.87
N LEU A 140 -3.11 12.35 0.19
CA LEU A 140 -4.01 11.33 0.71
C LEU A 140 -5.10 10.97 -0.32
N VAL A 141 -5.71 11.98 -0.96
CA VAL A 141 -6.70 11.79 -2.03
C VAL A 141 -6.09 11.05 -3.22
N VAL A 142 -4.91 11.47 -3.69
CA VAL A 142 -4.18 10.79 -4.78
C VAL A 142 -3.91 9.33 -4.42
N THR A 143 -3.40 9.08 -3.21
CA THR A 143 -3.10 7.72 -2.72
C THR A 143 -4.35 6.84 -2.72
N ALA A 144 -5.45 7.34 -2.16
CA ALA A 144 -6.71 6.60 -2.09
C ALA A 144 -7.29 6.28 -3.48
N LEU A 145 -7.24 7.25 -4.41
CA LEU A 145 -7.71 7.05 -5.78
C LEU A 145 -6.79 6.09 -6.55
N LEU A 146 -5.48 6.17 -6.37
CA LEU A 146 -4.51 5.28 -7.01
C LEU A 146 -4.66 3.83 -6.51
N LEU A 147 -4.88 3.64 -5.22
CA LEU A 147 -5.26 2.34 -4.65
C LEU A 147 -6.58 1.84 -5.26
N SER A 148 -7.59 2.72 -5.37
CA SER A 148 -8.87 2.38 -5.98
C SER A 148 -8.73 1.94 -7.44
N VAL A 149 -7.84 2.58 -8.20
CA VAL A 149 -7.45 2.16 -9.56
C VAL A 149 -6.79 0.78 -9.49
N ALA A 150 -5.71 0.63 -8.72
CA ALA A 150 -5.01 -0.63 -8.58
C ALA A 150 -5.97 -1.78 -8.27
N PHE A 151 -6.91 -1.61 -7.33
CA PHE A 151 -7.92 -2.61 -6.93
C PHE A 151 -9.14 -2.74 -7.84
N SER A 152 -9.39 -1.80 -8.76
CA SER A 152 -10.48 -1.90 -9.74
C SER A 152 -10.06 -2.46 -11.10
N PHE A 153 -8.77 -2.38 -11.43
CA PHE A 153 -8.24 -2.86 -12.72
C PHE A 153 -7.95 -4.36 -12.71
N ARG A 154 -8.75 -5.14 -13.46
CA ARG A 154 -8.55 -6.60 -13.64
C ARG A 154 -8.23 -6.89 -15.10
N PRO A 155 -7.23 -7.74 -15.40
CA PRO A 155 -7.04 -8.28 -16.74
C PRO A 155 -8.32 -9.00 -17.18
N ARG A 156 -8.78 -8.77 -18.40
CA ARG A 156 -9.89 -9.57 -18.95
C ARG A 156 -9.41 -11.01 -19.19
N PRO A 157 -10.16 -12.03 -18.75
CA PRO A 157 -9.97 -13.39 -19.24
C PRO A 157 -10.11 -13.37 -20.78
N ARG A 158 -9.28 -14.13 -21.50
CA ARG A 158 -9.41 -14.23 -22.95
C ARG A 158 -10.77 -14.84 -23.29
N PRO A 159 -11.52 -14.30 -24.28
CA PRO A 159 -12.80 -14.86 -24.70
C PRO A 159 -12.72 -16.33 -25.16
N TYR A 160 -11.55 -16.80 -25.60
CA TYR A 160 -11.33 -18.15 -26.11
C TYR A 160 -11.04 -19.20 -25.03
N ASP A 161 -10.81 -18.80 -23.78
CA ASP A 161 -10.45 -19.72 -22.69
C ASP A 161 -11.67 -20.10 -21.82
N ALA A 162 -12.90 -19.80 -22.27
CA ALA A 162 -14.11 -20.29 -21.62
C ALA A 162 -14.45 -21.66 -22.23
N PRO A 163 -14.11 -22.79 -21.59
CA PRO A 163 -14.59 -24.07 -22.07
C PRO A 163 -16.12 -24.03 -22.11
N GLU A 164 -16.73 -24.48 -23.21
CA GLU A 164 -18.16 -24.73 -23.35
C GLU A 164 -18.62 -25.93 -22.49
N GLY A 165 -18.00 -26.11 -21.33
CA GLY A 165 -18.30 -27.18 -20.40
C GLY A 165 -19.61 -26.92 -19.64
N PRO A 166 -20.34 -27.98 -19.26
CA PRO A 166 -21.55 -27.86 -18.46
C PRO A 166 -21.26 -26.99 -17.23
N ARG A 167 -22.11 -25.98 -17.02
CA ARG A 167 -22.02 -25.06 -15.88
C ARG A 167 -22.00 -25.88 -14.59
N ALA A 168 -20.80 -26.13 -14.07
CA ALA A 168 -20.61 -26.89 -12.84
C ALA A 168 -21.50 -26.25 -11.76
N GLY A 169 -22.41 -27.06 -11.21
CA GLY A 169 -23.41 -26.63 -10.26
C GLY A 169 -22.78 -25.75 -9.19
N GLY A 170 -23.39 -24.61 -8.91
CA GLY A 170 -22.89 -23.60 -7.99
C GLY A 170 -22.80 -24.13 -6.56
N GLY A 171 -21.74 -24.89 -6.27
CA GLY A 171 -21.47 -25.43 -4.96
C GLY A 171 -21.44 -24.31 -3.93
N ARG A 172 -22.22 -24.45 -2.87
CA ARG A 172 -22.16 -23.56 -1.71
C ARG A 172 -21.19 -24.15 -0.70
N VAL A 173 -20.39 -23.30 -0.09
CA VAL A 173 -19.59 -23.65 1.09
C VAL A 173 -20.15 -22.82 2.23
N TRP A 174 -20.71 -23.48 3.26
CA TRP A 174 -21.44 -22.81 4.36
C TRP A 174 -22.65 -21.98 3.91
N GLY A 175 -23.34 -22.41 2.85
CA GLY A 175 -24.43 -21.62 2.27
C GLY A 175 -23.97 -20.39 1.46
N ILE A 176 -22.68 -20.06 1.48
CA ILE A 176 -22.08 -18.96 0.71
C ILE A 176 -21.64 -19.48 -0.66
N THR A 177 -21.93 -18.74 -1.70
CA THR A 177 -21.49 -19.10 -3.06
C THR A 177 -19.98 -18.89 -3.20
N ARG A 178 -19.29 -19.77 -3.93
CA ARG A 178 -17.86 -19.64 -4.22
C ARG A 178 -17.43 -18.22 -4.67
N PRO A 179 -18.17 -17.53 -5.56
CA PRO A 179 -17.84 -16.16 -5.96
C PRO A 179 -17.95 -15.13 -4.82
N ALA A 180 -18.91 -15.29 -3.92
CA ALA A 180 -19.07 -14.41 -2.76
C ALA A 180 -17.91 -14.60 -1.77
N LEU A 181 -17.52 -15.84 -1.48
CA LEU A 181 -16.35 -16.12 -0.65
C LEU A 181 -15.08 -15.54 -1.29
N ALA A 182 -14.90 -15.71 -2.61
CA ALA A 182 -13.72 -15.20 -3.30
C ALA A 182 -13.60 -13.67 -3.26
N LYS A 183 -14.75 -13.00 -3.39
CA LYS A 183 -14.85 -11.55 -3.21
C LYS A 183 -14.52 -11.16 -1.77
N GLY A 184 -15.04 -11.88 -0.77
CA GLY A 184 -14.75 -11.66 0.64
C GLY A 184 -13.26 -11.73 0.97
N VAL A 185 -12.60 -12.82 0.56
CA VAL A 185 -11.15 -12.99 0.73
C VAL A 185 -10.35 -11.87 0.06
N SER A 186 -10.72 -11.46 -1.15
CA SER A 186 -10.06 -10.36 -1.85
C SER A 186 -10.14 -9.04 -1.06
N TRP A 187 -11.29 -8.78 -0.42
CA TRP A 187 -11.47 -7.60 0.44
C TRP A 187 -10.66 -7.70 1.73
N VAL A 188 -10.60 -8.87 2.35
CA VAL A 188 -9.78 -9.11 3.55
C VAL A 188 -8.30 -8.88 3.25
N VAL A 189 -7.80 -9.40 2.13
CA VAL A 189 -6.40 -9.16 1.69
C VAL A 189 -6.17 -7.68 1.38
N ALA A 190 -7.10 -7.01 0.69
CA ALA A 190 -6.98 -5.57 0.42
C ALA A 190 -6.95 -4.74 1.72
N ALA A 191 -7.81 -5.07 2.69
CA ALA A 191 -7.81 -4.43 4.00
C ALA A 191 -6.49 -4.66 4.74
N ALA A 192 -5.97 -5.89 4.73
CA ALA A 192 -4.67 -6.20 5.29
C ALA A 192 -3.56 -5.38 4.63
N VAL A 193 -3.58 -5.19 3.30
CA VAL A 193 -2.62 -4.33 2.59
C VAL A 193 -2.68 -2.91 3.13
N VAL A 194 -3.87 -2.32 3.22
CA VAL A 194 -4.02 -0.94 3.71
C VAL A 194 -3.53 -0.79 5.16
N ILE A 195 -3.89 -1.73 6.04
CA ILE A 195 -3.47 -1.73 7.45
C ILE A 195 -1.94 -1.85 7.53
N GLN A 196 -1.37 -2.79 6.77
CA GLN A 196 0.07 -3.03 6.75
C GLN A 196 0.86 -1.84 6.18
N LEU A 197 0.30 -1.13 5.20
CA LEU A 197 0.87 0.11 4.70
C LEU A 197 0.84 1.21 5.77
N GLY A 198 -0.27 1.38 6.48
CA GLY A 198 -0.32 2.28 7.63
C GLY A 198 0.72 1.95 8.69
N HIS A 199 0.94 0.66 8.97
CA HIS A 199 1.97 0.22 9.90
C HIS A 199 3.39 0.49 9.39
N LEU A 200 3.66 0.24 8.10
CA LEU A 200 4.96 0.56 7.48
C LEU A 200 5.23 2.06 7.53
N ASN A 201 4.20 2.88 7.36
CA ASN A 201 4.29 4.34 7.45
C ASN A 201 4.69 4.77 8.87
N GLU A 202 4.03 4.21 9.89
CA GLU A 202 4.39 4.41 11.30
C GLU A 202 5.87 4.08 11.55
N GLN A 203 6.33 2.91 11.08
CA GLN A 203 7.74 2.48 11.22
C GLN A 203 8.72 3.35 10.47
N THR A 204 8.32 3.89 9.32
CA THR A 204 9.14 4.82 8.55
C THR A 204 9.41 6.07 9.37
N VAL A 205 8.37 6.63 10.00
CA VAL A 205 8.51 7.82 10.86
C VAL A 205 9.41 7.53 12.05
N GLN A 206 9.22 6.38 12.71
CA GLN A 206 10.07 5.97 13.85
C GLN A 206 11.53 5.79 13.44
N LEU A 207 11.78 5.15 12.29
CA LEU A 207 13.12 4.96 11.75
C LEU A 207 13.80 6.31 11.50
N VAL A 208 13.06 7.26 10.95
CA VAL A 208 13.59 8.60 10.66
C VAL A 208 13.89 9.35 11.95
N GLN A 209 12.95 9.38 12.90
CA GLN A 209 13.16 9.98 14.22
C GLN A 209 14.39 9.40 14.93
N TRP A 210 14.60 8.09 14.81
CA TRP A 210 15.77 7.41 15.35
C TRP A 210 17.07 7.80 14.64
N LEU A 211 17.07 7.82 13.30
CA LEU A 211 18.25 8.21 12.50
C LEU A 211 18.65 9.67 12.69
N THR A 212 17.68 10.57 12.90
CA THR A 212 17.92 12.01 13.08
C THR A 212 18.09 12.42 14.55
N GLY A 213 17.80 11.53 15.49
CA GLY A 213 17.83 11.83 16.93
C GLY A 213 16.75 12.80 17.40
N THR A 214 15.68 13.02 16.63
CA THR A 214 14.66 14.06 16.89
C THR A 214 13.59 13.65 17.92
N GLY A 215 14.00 13.02 19.03
CA GLY A 215 13.11 12.65 20.15
C GLY A 215 12.90 11.15 20.32
N ALA A 216 11.97 10.78 21.21
CA ALA A 216 11.53 9.39 21.33
C ALA A 216 10.86 9.00 20.00
N ALA A 217 11.34 7.91 19.38
CA ALA A 217 10.85 7.42 18.09
C ALA A 217 9.44 6.84 18.23
N VAL A 218 8.46 7.70 18.46
CA VAL A 218 7.08 7.35 18.76
C VAL A 218 6.29 7.05 17.48
N GLY A 219 6.66 7.64 16.34
CA GLY A 219 5.92 7.50 15.09
C GLY A 219 4.76 8.51 14.95
N ILE A 220 3.83 8.26 14.02
CA ILE A 220 2.68 9.14 13.74
C ILE A 220 1.62 8.95 14.83
N LEU A 221 1.17 7.70 15.04
CA LEU A 221 0.16 7.37 16.03
C LEU A 221 0.75 7.29 17.43
N GLY A 222 2.04 7.00 17.59
CA GLY A 222 2.67 7.02 18.91
C GLY A 222 2.71 8.40 19.57
N ALA A 223 2.46 9.48 18.82
CA ALA A 223 2.24 10.81 19.39
C ALA A 223 0.89 10.94 20.13
N LEU A 224 -0.07 10.06 19.83
CA LEU A 224 -1.43 10.08 20.37
C LEU A 224 -1.72 8.87 21.26
N PHE A 225 -1.02 7.76 21.03
CA PHE A 225 -1.23 6.47 21.66
C PHE A 225 0.11 5.87 22.08
N ASP A 226 0.08 4.87 22.95
CA ASP A 226 1.29 4.13 23.27
C ASP A 226 1.77 3.33 22.04
N VAL A 227 3.04 3.52 21.69
CA VAL A 227 3.65 2.93 20.49
C VAL A 227 3.59 1.40 20.49
N VAL A 228 3.70 0.76 21.66
CA VAL A 228 3.65 -0.69 21.80
C VAL A 228 2.24 -1.21 21.50
N TRP A 229 1.20 -0.51 21.98
CA TRP A 229 -0.19 -0.83 21.63
C TRP A 229 -0.49 -0.64 20.15
N VAL A 230 -0.03 0.47 19.56
CA VAL A 230 -0.21 0.75 18.14
C VAL A 230 0.34 -0.41 17.29
N HIS A 231 1.57 -0.82 17.56
CA HIS A 231 2.19 -1.95 16.86
C HIS A 231 1.45 -3.28 17.06
N LEU A 232 1.07 -3.59 18.30
CA LEU A 232 0.36 -4.83 18.61
C LEU A 232 -0.99 -4.89 17.90
N VAL A 233 -1.73 -3.78 17.86
CA VAL A 233 -3.02 -3.68 17.15
C VAL A 233 -2.83 -3.86 15.65
N TYR A 234 -1.89 -3.13 15.03
CA TYR A 234 -1.60 -3.29 13.60
C TYR A 234 -1.25 -4.74 13.26
N SER A 235 -0.30 -5.32 13.98
CA SER A 235 0.18 -6.68 13.74
C SER A 235 -0.91 -7.72 13.93
N SER A 236 -1.77 -7.56 14.95
CA SER A 236 -2.89 -8.46 15.22
C SER A 236 -3.98 -8.38 14.16
N LEU A 237 -4.32 -7.18 13.68
CA LEU A 237 -5.34 -7.01 12.63
C LEU A 237 -4.90 -7.63 11.30
N VAL A 238 -3.64 -7.43 10.90
CA VAL A 238 -3.08 -8.08 9.70
C VAL A 238 -3.02 -9.59 9.88
N PHE A 239 -2.60 -10.09 11.04
CA PHE A 239 -2.57 -11.52 11.32
C PHE A 239 -3.97 -12.15 11.28
N ALA A 240 -4.97 -11.53 11.93
CA ALA A 240 -6.35 -12.01 11.92
C ALA A 240 -6.91 -12.10 10.50
N ALA A 241 -6.65 -11.09 9.67
CA ALA A 241 -7.01 -11.11 8.26
C ALA A 241 -6.37 -12.30 7.52
N LEU A 242 -5.06 -12.52 7.70
CA LEU A 242 -4.35 -13.64 7.09
C LEU A 242 -4.83 -15.00 7.59
N ALA A 243 -5.13 -15.14 8.88
CA ALA A 243 -5.67 -16.35 9.48
C ALA A 243 -7.05 -16.68 8.89
N VAL A 244 -7.92 -15.69 8.70
CA VAL A 244 -9.22 -15.88 8.01
C VAL A 244 -9.01 -16.38 6.58
N VAL A 245 -8.05 -15.83 5.84
CA VAL A 245 -7.72 -16.28 4.48
C VAL A 245 -7.18 -17.72 4.51
N TYR A 246 -6.28 -18.05 5.43
CA TYR A 246 -5.70 -19.39 5.57
C TYR A 246 -6.72 -20.46 5.96
N LEU A 247 -7.58 -20.18 6.94
CA LEU A 247 -8.64 -21.10 7.36
C LEU A 247 -9.68 -21.30 6.25
N SER A 248 -9.98 -20.24 5.49
CA SER A 248 -10.82 -20.33 4.30
C SER A 248 -10.17 -21.18 3.21
N TRP A 249 -8.84 -21.09 3.06
CA TRP A 249 -8.07 -21.90 2.13
C TRP A 249 -8.09 -23.38 2.49
N LEU A 250 -7.72 -23.74 3.72
CA LEU A 250 -7.68 -25.14 4.20
C LEU A 250 -9.02 -25.85 4.02
N ARG A 251 -10.14 -25.17 4.30
CA ARG A 251 -11.47 -25.78 4.19
C ARG A 251 -11.94 -26.03 2.77
N THR A 252 -11.40 -25.32 1.80
CA THR A 252 -12.00 -25.24 0.47
C THR A 252 -11.20 -25.94 -0.60
N GLU A 253 -10.04 -26.54 -0.27
CA GLU A 253 -9.03 -27.34 -1.02
C GLU A 253 -8.93 -27.14 -2.55
N THR A 254 -10.06 -27.05 -3.23
CA THR A 254 -10.29 -26.74 -4.64
C THR A 254 -10.39 -25.24 -4.98
N MET A 255 -10.82 -24.34 -4.08
CA MET A 255 -11.14 -22.95 -4.49
C MET A 255 -9.95 -22.01 -4.69
N TRP A 256 -8.81 -22.31 -4.06
CA TRP A 256 -7.62 -21.47 -4.15
C TRP A 256 -6.41 -22.34 -4.39
N ARG A 257 -6.27 -22.84 -5.61
CA ARG A 257 -4.93 -23.13 -6.11
C ARG A 257 -4.24 -21.77 -6.17
N LEU A 258 -3.53 -21.34 -5.13
CA LEU A 258 -2.48 -20.34 -5.31
C LEU A 258 -1.43 -20.95 -6.25
N SER A 259 -0.65 -20.13 -6.96
CA SER A 259 0.50 -20.72 -7.66
C SER A 259 1.43 -21.32 -6.63
N THR A 260 2.30 -22.26 -6.99
CA THR A 260 3.32 -22.74 -6.04
C THR A 260 4.07 -21.57 -5.41
N ARG A 261 4.31 -20.50 -6.20
CA ARG A 261 4.87 -19.23 -5.76
C ARG A 261 3.93 -18.46 -4.82
N GLY A 262 2.65 -18.31 -5.15
CA GLY A 262 1.65 -17.64 -4.30
C GLY A 262 1.44 -18.35 -2.96
N ALA A 263 1.42 -19.69 -2.96
CA ALA A 263 1.30 -20.50 -1.75
C ALA A 263 2.54 -20.37 -0.87
N LEU A 264 3.73 -20.39 -1.47
CA LEU A 264 4.98 -20.16 -0.75
C LEU A 264 5.02 -18.75 -0.16
N ALA A 265 4.66 -17.73 -0.94
CA ALA A 265 4.60 -16.34 -0.48
C ALA A 265 3.60 -16.17 0.67
N PHE A 266 2.43 -16.82 0.59
CA PHE A 266 1.43 -16.77 1.66
C PHE A 266 1.89 -17.47 2.94
N ARG A 267 2.58 -18.61 2.83
CA ARG A 267 3.18 -19.28 4.00
C ARG A 267 4.29 -18.44 4.62
N ALA A 268 5.17 -17.88 3.81
CA ALA A 268 6.22 -16.97 4.28
C ALA A 268 5.60 -15.74 4.98
N LEU A 269 4.51 -15.20 4.43
CA LEU A 269 3.76 -14.10 5.02
C LEU A 269 3.15 -14.45 6.37
N LEU A 270 2.53 -15.63 6.50
CA LEU A 270 2.00 -16.11 7.77
C LEU A 270 3.12 -16.25 8.81
N VAL A 271 4.27 -16.82 8.45
CA VAL A 271 5.41 -16.99 9.36
C VAL A 271 5.96 -15.62 9.79
N ALA A 272 6.23 -14.73 8.84
CA ALA A 272 6.72 -13.38 9.11
C ALA A 272 5.75 -12.60 10.00
N GLN A 273 4.45 -12.67 9.72
CA GLN A 273 3.45 -11.98 10.52
C GLN A 273 3.28 -12.61 11.91
N SER A 274 3.36 -13.93 12.03
CA SER A 274 3.33 -14.62 13.34
C SER A 274 4.49 -14.17 14.21
N TYR A 275 5.70 -14.12 13.63
CA TYR A 275 6.87 -13.62 14.33
C TYR A 275 6.68 -12.16 14.76
N HIS A 276 6.15 -11.30 13.89
CA HIS A 276 5.92 -9.89 14.21
C HIS A 276 4.87 -9.69 15.32
N VAL A 277 3.82 -10.51 15.38
CA VAL A 277 2.88 -10.52 16.51
C VAL A 277 3.56 -10.97 17.80
N LEU A 278 4.37 -12.02 17.76
CA LEU A 278 5.11 -12.49 18.94
C LEU A 278 6.11 -11.44 19.45
N GLU A 279 6.78 -10.75 18.53
CA GLU A 279 7.71 -9.65 18.83
C GLU A 279 6.98 -8.52 19.57
N THR A 280 5.89 -8.03 18.99
CA THR A 280 5.11 -6.93 19.59
C THR A 280 4.43 -7.33 20.91
N LEU A 281 4.03 -8.59 21.04
CA LEU A 281 3.53 -9.14 22.30
C LEU A 281 4.63 -9.22 23.37
N ALA A 282 5.84 -9.66 23.00
CA ALA A 282 6.97 -9.68 23.91
C ALA A 282 7.33 -8.27 24.39
N GLN A 283 7.29 -7.27 23.50
CA GLN A 283 7.50 -5.87 23.87
C GLN A 283 6.41 -5.36 24.82
N ALA A 284 5.14 -5.70 24.57
CA ALA A 284 4.02 -5.35 25.46
C ALA A 284 4.19 -5.97 26.85
N ILE A 285 4.58 -7.25 26.94
CA ILE A 285 4.84 -7.91 28.22
C ILE A 285 6.01 -7.26 28.95
N GLN A 286 7.10 -6.93 28.26
CA GLN A 286 8.25 -6.26 28.86
C GLN A 286 7.91 -4.86 29.38
N PHE A 287 7.16 -4.08 28.60
CA PHE A 287 6.77 -2.73 28.97
C PHE A 287 5.75 -2.72 30.12
N TYR A 288 4.61 -3.40 29.96
CA TYR A 288 3.51 -3.36 30.93
C TYR A 288 3.67 -4.34 32.09
N GLY A 289 4.28 -5.50 31.84
CA GLY A 289 4.46 -6.54 32.85
C GLY A 289 5.71 -6.35 33.70
N PHE A 290 6.79 -5.82 33.10
CA PHE A 290 8.09 -5.70 33.78
C PHE A 290 8.59 -4.26 33.91
N GLY A 291 7.85 -3.25 33.43
CA GLY A 291 8.23 -1.84 33.55
C GLY A 291 9.46 -1.45 32.73
N VAL A 292 9.80 -2.21 31.68
CA VAL A 292 10.95 -1.91 30.83
C VAL A 292 10.60 -0.73 29.92
N ALA A 293 11.16 0.45 30.19
CA ALA A 293 10.82 1.70 29.48
C ALA A 293 11.09 1.68 27.96
N SER A 294 12.00 0.83 27.50
CA SER A 294 12.30 0.64 26.07
C SER A 294 12.46 -0.85 25.81
N PRO A 295 11.33 -1.57 25.62
CA PRO A 295 11.34 -3.03 25.58
C PRO A 295 12.06 -3.50 24.31
N PRO A 296 13.15 -4.29 24.43
CA PRO A 296 13.86 -4.80 23.26
C PRO A 296 13.02 -5.80 22.45
N GLY A 297 12.01 -6.42 23.05
CA GLY A 297 11.27 -7.54 22.46
C GLY A 297 12.15 -8.78 22.28
N LEU A 298 11.83 -9.63 21.29
CA LEU A 298 12.64 -10.80 20.96
C LEU A 298 13.81 -10.39 20.05
N ILE A 299 13.58 -9.47 19.11
CA ILE A 299 14.59 -9.05 18.13
C ILE A 299 15.64 -8.13 18.72
N GLY A 300 15.30 -7.40 19.80
CA GLY A 300 16.21 -6.51 20.51
C GLY A 300 17.44 -7.19 21.12
N VAL A 301 17.43 -8.52 21.19
CA VAL A 301 18.60 -9.33 21.60
C VAL A 301 19.69 -9.33 20.50
N VAL A 302 19.31 -9.15 19.23
CA VAL A 302 20.20 -9.30 18.08
C VAL A 302 20.30 -8.06 17.20
N ALA A 303 19.31 -7.15 17.24
CA ALA A 303 19.29 -5.92 16.46
C ALA A 303 18.47 -4.83 17.15
N HIS A 304 18.71 -3.56 16.83
CA HIS A 304 17.89 -2.48 17.37
C HIS A 304 16.41 -2.62 16.90
N PRO A 305 15.40 -2.49 17.78
CA PRO A 305 14.00 -2.80 17.44
C PRO A 305 13.45 -1.99 16.26
N ILE A 306 13.77 -0.70 16.18
CA ILE A 306 13.25 0.22 15.15
C ILE A 306 13.63 -0.19 13.72
N PRO A 307 14.92 -0.26 13.32
CA PRO A 307 15.29 -0.70 11.97
C PRO A 307 14.86 -2.14 11.68
N ALA A 308 14.81 -3.00 12.70
CA ALA A 308 14.37 -4.38 12.56
C ALA A 308 12.86 -4.48 12.24
N HIS A 309 12.02 -3.73 12.96
CA HIS A 309 10.58 -3.65 12.69
C HIS A 309 10.30 -3.06 11.31
N PHE A 310 11.00 -2.00 10.92
CA PHE A 310 10.86 -1.44 9.57
C PHE A 310 11.14 -2.50 8.49
N ALA A 311 12.24 -3.24 8.62
CA ALA A 311 12.61 -4.29 7.68
C ALA A 311 11.56 -5.41 7.63
N ILE A 312 11.06 -5.88 8.78
CA ILE A 312 9.99 -6.89 8.84
C ILE A 312 8.72 -6.39 8.16
N ASN A 313 8.28 -5.16 8.46
CA ASN A 313 7.09 -4.57 7.87
C ASN A 313 7.21 -4.41 6.35
N LEU A 314 8.40 -4.08 5.84
CA LEU A 314 8.66 -4.01 4.41
C LEU A 314 8.54 -5.40 3.74
N VAL A 315 9.09 -6.44 4.36
CA VAL A 315 8.97 -7.84 3.89
C VAL A 315 7.52 -8.29 3.89
N VAL A 316 6.79 -8.08 5.00
CA VAL A 316 5.36 -8.42 5.12
C VAL A 316 4.54 -7.71 4.04
N THR A 317 4.75 -6.41 3.85
CA THR A 317 4.08 -5.62 2.81
C THR A 317 4.30 -6.21 1.42
N THR A 318 5.55 -6.54 1.10
CA THR A 318 5.94 -7.10 -0.21
C THR A 318 5.29 -8.46 -0.46
N LEU A 319 5.30 -9.34 0.55
CA LEU A 319 4.66 -10.66 0.47
C LEU A 319 3.15 -10.54 0.33
N LEU A 320 2.52 -9.62 1.06
CA LEU A 320 1.09 -9.39 1.02
C LEU A 320 0.62 -8.83 -0.34
N LEU A 321 1.37 -7.89 -0.92
CA LEU A 321 1.14 -7.42 -2.29
C LEU A 321 1.30 -8.55 -3.33
N SER A 322 2.29 -9.43 -3.14
CA SER A 322 2.52 -10.59 -4.01
C SER A 322 1.34 -11.59 -3.97
N VAL A 323 0.82 -11.86 -2.77
CA VAL A 323 -0.38 -12.70 -2.59
C VAL A 323 -1.60 -12.03 -3.21
N ALA A 324 -1.81 -10.74 -2.97
CA ALA A 324 -2.90 -9.97 -3.56
C ALA A 324 -2.87 -10.01 -5.09
N TYR A 325 -1.67 -9.99 -5.69
CA TYR A 325 -1.48 -10.13 -7.13
C TYR A 325 -1.84 -11.53 -7.64
N ASP A 326 -1.30 -12.60 -7.03
CA ASP A 326 -1.55 -13.99 -7.48
C ASP A 326 -3.04 -14.35 -7.39
N LEU A 327 -3.73 -13.90 -6.34
CA LEU A 327 -5.18 -14.06 -6.18
C LEU A 327 -5.98 -13.39 -7.30
N ARG A 328 -5.40 -12.39 -7.97
CA ARG A 328 -6.10 -11.50 -8.89
C ARG A 328 -5.73 -11.72 -10.35
N SER A 329 -4.54 -12.27 -10.63
CA SER A 329 -4.05 -12.57 -11.98
C SER A 329 -4.66 -13.84 -12.59
N ARG A 330 -5.31 -14.69 -11.79
CA ARG A 330 -5.83 -15.98 -12.25
C ARG A 330 -7.12 -15.85 -13.09
N PRO A 331 -7.17 -16.46 -14.29
CA PRO A 331 -8.39 -16.51 -15.09
C PRO A 331 -9.51 -17.25 -14.35
N ARG A 332 -10.75 -16.74 -14.41
CA ARG A 332 -11.92 -17.39 -13.79
C ARG A 332 -12.21 -18.79 -14.35
N GLY A 333 -11.71 -19.12 -15.54
CA GLY A 333 -11.96 -20.40 -16.23
C GLY A 333 -11.17 -21.60 -15.68
N ASP A 334 -9.99 -21.38 -15.08
CA ASP A 334 -9.14 -22.46 -14.56
C ASP A 334 -9.64 -23.04 -13.21
N GLN A 335 -10.63 -22.42 -12.59
CA GLN A 335 -11.16 -22.89 -11.30
C GLN A 335 -12.15 -24.07 -11.44
N THR A 336 -12.62 -24.38 -12.64
CA THR A 336 -13.63 -25.44 -12.88
C THR A 336 -13.06 -26.72 -13.49
N ALA A 337 -11.90 -26.69 -14.17
CA ALA A 337 -11.38 -27.83 -14.91
C ALA A 337 -10.70 -28.91 -14.04
N ALA A 338 -10.41 -28.63 -12.77
CA ALA A 338 -9.60 -29.50 -11.92
C ALA A 338 -10.39 -30.50 -11.05
N VAL A 339 -11.69 -30.70 -11.31
CA VAL A 339 -12.55 -31.66 -10.57
C VAL A 339 -12.73 -32.98 -11.33
N GLY A 340 -12.07 -33.16 -12.48
CA GLY A 340 -12.23 -34.34 -13.33
C GLY A 340 -11.20 -35.47 -13.18
N ILE A 341 -10.23 -35.35 -12.26
CA ILE A 341 -9.23 -36.40 -12.03
C ILE A 341 -8.94 -36.50 -10.54
N LEU A 342 -9.79 -37.26 -9.85
CA LEU A 342 -9.58 -38.13 -8.68
C LEU A 342 -10.94 -38.80 -8.36
#